data_AF-A0A526YP72-F1
#
_entry.id   AF-A0A526YP72-F1
#
_cell.length_a   1.000
_cell.length_b   1.000
_cell.length_c   1.000
_cell.angle_alpha   90.00
_cell.angle_beta   90.00
_cell.angle_gamma   90.00
#
_symmetry.space_group_name_H-M   'P 1'
#
loop_
_entity.id
_entity.type
_entity.pdbx_description
1 polymer ?
#
loop_
_entity_poly.entity_id
_entity_poly.type
_entity_poly.pdbx_seq_one_letter_code
_entity_poly.pdbx_strand_id
1 'polypeptide(L)' 'MSHAEFTAAVAGYELPAEFAWLLNELFTEVLDGRNEALTDGVERVLGRAPKDFSAYATETAGTGIWSD' A
#
# COMPACT_ATOMS: atom_id res chain seq x y z
N MET A 1 5.24 -4.57 -14.28
CA MET A 1 5.56 -5.71 -13.42
C MET A 1 4.28 -6.49 -13.21
N SER A 2 4.23 -7.72 -13.72
CA SER A 2 3.15 -8.67 -13.49
C SER A 2 3.23 -9.22 -12.07
N HIS A 3 2.14 -9.84 -11.60
CA HIS A 3 2.11 -10.54 -10.32
C HIS A 3 3.26 -11.58 -10.20
N ALA A 4 3.50 -12.38 -11.24
CA ALA A 4 4.56 -13.37 -11.24
C ALA A 4 5.97 -12.74 -11.13
N GLU A 5 6.21 -11.63 -11.84
CA GLU A 5 7.46 -10.87 -11.74
C GLU A 5 7.66 -10.29 -10.33
N PHE A 6 6.59 -9.80 -9.70
CA PHE A 6 6.63 -9.29 -8.34
C PHE A 6 6.93 -10.39 -7.32
N THR A 7 6.21 -11.51 -7.37
CA THR A 7 6.41 -12.64 -6.44
C THR A 7 7.81 -13.24 -6.57
N ALA A 8 8.35 -13.32 -7.80
CA ALA A 8 9.72 -13.75 -8.04
C ALA A 8 10.75 -12.78 -7.45
N ALA A 9 10.53 -11.46 -7.57
CA ALA A 9 11.39 -10.44 -6.97
C ALA A 9 11.37 -10.54 -5.43
N VAL A 10 10.18 -10.68 -4.83
CA VAL A 10 9.98 -10.83 -3.38
C VAL A 10 10.69 -12.08 -2.84
N ALA A 11 10.63 -13.20 -3.56
CA ALA A 11 11.30 -14.44 -3.17
C ALA A 11 12.84 -14.33 -3.18
N GLY A 12 13.39 -13.32 -3.87
CA GLY A 12 14.82 -13.00 -3.83
C GLY A 12 15.28 -12.31 -2.55
N TYR A 13 14.34 -11.84 -1.72
CA TYR A 13 14.63 -11.32 -0.39
C TYR A 13 14.54 -12.45 0.64
N GLU A 14 15.40 -12.42 1.67
CA GLU A 14 15.38 -13.37 2.79
C GLU A 14 14.22 -13.07 3.76
N LEU A 15 13.01 -12.98 3.22
CA LEU A 15 11.79 -12.74 3.98
C LEU A 15 11.24 -14.07 4.52
N PRO A 16 10.67 -14.05 5.74
CA PRO A 16 9.88 -15.17 6.23
C PRO A 16 8.74 -15.55 5.27
N ALA A 17 8.44 -16.85 5.15
CA ALA A 17 7.53 -17.39 4.15
C ALA A 17 6.10 -16.81 4.24
N GLU A 18 5.68 -16.40 5.44
CA GLU A 18 4.41 -15.73 5.68
C GLU A 18 4.27 -14.40 4.93
N PHE A 19 5.37 -13.67 4.69
CA PHE A 19 5.33 -12.42 3.94
C PHE A 19 5.13 -12.66 2.45
N ALA A 20 5.77 -13.70 1.89
CA ALA A 20 5.56 -14.08 0.50
C ALA A 20 4.10 -14.52 0.26
N TRP A 21 3.53 -15.30 1.19
CA TRP A 21 2.11 -15.66 1.16
C TRP A 21 1.20 -14.42 1.27
N LEU A 22 1.43 -13.54 2.25
CA LEU A 22 0.63 -12.33 2.44
C LEU A 22 0.65 -11.45 1.19
N LEU A 23 1.83 -11.25 0.61
CA LEU A 23 1.99 -10.46 -0.59
C LEU A 23 1.21 -11.08 -1.75
N ASN A 24 1.28 -12.40 -1.95
CA ASN A 24 0.47 -13.09 -2.94
C ASN A 24 -1.03 -12.80 -2.75
N GLU A 25 -1.54 -12.99 -1.53
CA GLU A 25 -2.96 -12.76 -1.20
C GLU A 25 -3.40 -11.30 -1.43
N LEU A 26 -2.56 -10.32 -1.09
CA LEU A 26 -2.88 -8.91 -1.34
C LEU A 26 -3.07 -8.65 -2.84
N PHE A 27 -2.26 -9.26 -3.71
CA PHE A 27 -2.39 -9.10 -5.15
C PHE A 27 -3.61 -9.81 -5.74
N THR A 28 -4.00 -10.98 -5.21
CA THR A 28 -5.10 -11.77 -5.79
C THR A 28 -6.47 -11.39 -5.22
N GLU A 29 -6.54 -11.07 -3.92
CA GLU A 29 -7.82 -10.90 -3.22
C GLU A 29 -8.15 -9.44 -2.86
N VAL A 30 -7.15 -8.57 -2.72
CA VAL A 30 -7.36 -7.18 -2.25
C VAL A 30 -7.23 -6.15 -3.37
N LEU A 31 -6.29 -6.37 -4.30
CA LEU A 31 -5.99 -5.46 -5.41
C LEU A 31 -6.77 -5.82 -6.70
N ASP A 32 -7.98 -6.36 -6.56
CA ASP A 32 -8.85 -6.74 -7.67
C ASP A 32 -9.73 -5.59 -8.22
N GLY A 33 -9.49 -4.36 -7.73
CA GLY A 33 -10.21 -3.15 -8.13
C GLY A 33 -11.41 -2.79 -7.25
N ARG A 34 -11.94 -3.70 -6.42
CA ARG A 34 -13.09 -3.38 -5.54
C ARG A 34 -12.82 -2.28 -4.52
N ASN A 35 -11.55 -2.00 -4.24
CA ASN A 35 -11.09 -1.04 -3.25
C ASN A 35 -10.48 0.24 -3.87
N GLU A 36 -10.68 0.48 -5.17
CA GLU A 36 -9.98 1.56 -5.90
C GLU A 36 -10.56 2.96 -5.70
N ALA A 37 -11.82 3.05 -5.26
CA ALA A 37 -12.53 4.32 -5.12
C ALA A 37 -12.66 4.74 -3.65
N LEU A 38 -12.64 6.05 -3.42
CA LEU A 38 -12.89 6.62 -2.11
C LEU A 38 -14.35 6.39 -1.67
N THR A 39 -14.53 6.27 -0.36
CA THR A 39 -15.84 6.29 0.30
C THR A 39 -15.93 7.49 1.24
N ASP A 40 -17.14 7.81 1.70
CA ASP A 40 -17.42 8.98 2.54
C ASP A 40 -17.10 8.78 4.04
N GLY A 41 -16.57 7.62 4.43
CA GLY A 41 -16.44 7.23 5.84
C GLY A 41 -15.60 8.21 6.66
N VAL A 42 -14.51 8.74 6.08
CA VAL A 42 -13.65 9.73 6.75
C VAL A 42 -14.39 11.03 7.00
N GLU A 43 -15.15 11.52 6.03
CA GLU A 43 -15.94 12.73 6.15
C GLU A 43 -17.02 12.59 7.22
N ARG A 44 -17.73 11.46 7.22
CA ARG A 44 -18.78 11.18 8.21
C ARG A 44 -18.27 11.10 9.65
N VAL A 45 -17.06 10.59 9.86
CA VAL A 45 -16.49 10.39 11.20
C VAL A 45 -15.72 11.62 11.69
N LEU A 46 -14.98 12.29 10.81
CA LEU A 46 -14.03 13.35 11.19
C LEU A 46 -14.43 14.75 10.72
N GLY A 47 -15.48 14.90 9.91
CA GLY A 47 -15.93 16.20 9.39
C GLY A 47 -14.97 16.85 8.39
N ARG A 48 -14.03 16.09 7.83
CA ARG A 48 -13.09 16.54 6.79
C ARG A 48 -12.88 15.47 5.73
N ALA A 49 -12.46 15.88 4.54
CA ALA A 49 -12.08 14.97 3.47
C ALA A 49 -10.92 14.04 3.90
N PRO A 50 -10.80 12.82 3.30
CA PRO A 50 -9.61 12.01 3.42
C PRO A 50 -8.38 12.79 2.93
N LYS A 51 -7.23 12.53 3.55
CA LYS A 51 -5.98 13.16 3.13
C LYS A 51 -5.50 12.49 1.86
N ASP A 52 -5.12 13.29 0.87
CA ASP A 52 -4.46 12.78 -0.32
C ASP A 52 -3.11 12.13 0.02
N PHE A 53 -2.83 10.95 -0.55
CA PHE A 53 -1.62 10.21 -0.24
C PHE A 53 -0.35 10.94 -0.71
N SER A 54 -0.39 11.65 -1.84
CA SER A 54 0.76 12.41 -2.34
C SER A 54 1.12 13.56 -1.41
N ALA A 55 0.11 14.21 -0.80
CA ALA A 55 0.33 15.24 0.22
C ALA A 55 0.99 14.63 1.47
N TYR A 56 0.49 13.48 1.94
CA TYR A 56 1.10 12.76 3.06
C TYR A 56 2.57 12.38 2.78
N ALA A 57 2.84 11.80 1.61
CA ALA A 57 4.17 11.36 1.22
C ALA A 57 5.15 12.54 1.16
N THR A 58 4.72 13.68 0.60
CA THR A 58 5.52 14.91 0.51
C THR A 58 5.86 15.47 1.88
N GLU A 59 4.88 15.60 2.77
CA GLU A 59 5.11 16.09 4.13
C GLU A 59 6.03 15.16 4.92
N THR A 60 5.85 13.84 4.79
CA THR A 60 6.64 12.85 5.52
C THR A 60 8.08 12.82 5.02
N ALA A 61 8.31 12.89 3.70
CA ALA A 61 9.64 13.04 3.14
C ALA A 61 10.37 14.27 3.69
N GLY A 62 9.65 15.38 3.85
CA GLY A 62 10.18 16.62 4.44
C GLY A 62 10.67 16.49 5.89
N THR A 63 10.25 15.44 6.62
CA THR A 63 10.76 15.17 7.98
C THR A 63 12.17 14.57 8.00
N GLY A 64 12.66 14.05 6.86
CA GLY A 64 13.96 13.39 6.77
C GLY A 64 14.00 11.97 7.32
N ILE A 65 12.85 11.37 7.71
CA ILE A 65 12.78 10.01 8.27
C ILE A 65 13.25 8.90 7.31
N TRP A 66 13.44 9.23 6.03
CA TRP A 66 13.90 8.30 4.98
C TRP A 66 15.28 8.68 4.41
N SER A 67 16.00 9.61 5.03
CA SER A 67 17.27 10.15 4.51
C SER A 67 18.53 9.36 4.90
N ASP A 68 18.41 8.03 5.02
CA ASP A 68 19.56 7.15 5.26
C ASP A 68 20.47 6.99 4.02
#